data_AF-A0A840W4D1-F1
#
_entry.id   AF-A0A840W4D1-F1
#
_cell.length_a   1.000
_cell.length_b   1.000
_cell.length_c   1.000
_cell.angle_alpha   90.00
_cell.angle_beta   90.00
_cell.angle_gamma   90.00
#
_symmetry.space_group_name_H-M   'P 1'
#
loop_
_entity.id
_entity.type
_entity.pdbx_description
1 polymer ?
#
loop_
_entity_poly.entity_id
_entity_poly.type
_entity_poly.pdbx_seq_one_letter_code
_entity_poly.pdbx_strand_id
1 'polypeptide(L)'
;MAARVLVTGMSGNGRSSALIALGGLGHRVVEADGAGWWEPRFEGTEYDRFWPEDRVAALLAEESERTLFVSGTVPDQGRFYDRFDAVVPLSAPEEVVLGRVAARAEHGFGKRPGEREKIRRDLAEVEPLARAGATHEIDTRGPRTEVVDQLVAIAQEFRTQ
;
A
#
# COMPACT_ATOMS: atom_id res chain seq x y z
N MET A 1 -21.00 -5.85 -5.44
CA MET A 1 -20.53 -4.46 -5.77
C MET A 1 -19.07 -4.50 -6.25
N ALA A 2 -18.46 -3.41 -6.75
CA ALA A 2 -17.03 -3.45 -7.05
C ALA A 2 -16.19 -3.50 -5.76
N ALA A 3 -15.18 -4.36 -5.76
CA ALA A 3 -14.31 -4.58 -4.60
C ALA A 3 -13.39 -3.37 -4.33
N ARG A 4 -13.04 -3.19 -3.05
CA ARG A 4 -12.14 -2.17 -2.50
C ARG A 4 -10.98 -2.87 -1.83
N VAL A 5 -9.79 -2.71 -2.40
CA VAL A 5 -8.59 -3.40 -1.94
C VAL A 5 -7.56 -2.36 -1.48
N LEU A 6 -7.11 -2.47 -0.23
CA LEU A 6 -5.95 -1.74 0.25
C LEU A 6 -4.69 -2.52 -0.09
N VAL A 7 -3.79 -1.91 -0.84
CA VAL A 7 -2.43 -2.39 -1.09
C VAL A 7 -1.48 -1.60 -0.22
N THR A 8 -0.98 -2.21 0.86
CA THR A 8 -0.06 -1.56 1.81
C THR A 8 1.34 -2.18 1.73
N GLY A 9 2.33 -1.61 2.38
CA GLY A 9 3.68 -2.17 2.45
C GLY A 9 4.79 -1.13 2.46
N MET A 10 6.00 -1.56 2.79
CA MET A 10 7.14 -0.65 3.00
C MET A 10 7.73 -0.15 1.67
N SER A 11 8.48 0.95 1.76
CA SER A 11 9.16 1.51 0.58
C SER A 11 10.13 0.49 -0.02
N GLY A 12 9.87 0.07 -1.26
CA GLY A 12 10.67 -0.93 -1.98
C GLY A 12 9.96 -2.27 -2.19
N ASN A 13 8.78 -2.46 -1.60
CA ASN A 13 7.95 -3.67 -1.77
C ASN A 13 7.19 -3.69 -3.12
N GLY A 14 7.53 -2.84 -4.09
CA GLY A 14 6.96 -2.88 -5.45
C GLY A 14 5.56 -2.29 -5.63
N ARG A 15 4.99 -1.67 -4.59
CA ARG A 15 3.63 -1.10 -4.56
C ARG A 15 3.30 -0.19 -5.74
N SER A 16 4.05 0.90 -5.95
CA SER A 16 3.79 1.82 -7.07
C SER A 16 3.81 1.15 -8.43
N SER A 17 4.73 0.19 -8.65
CA SER A 17 4.80 -0.53 -9.93
C SER A 17 3.60 -1.45 -10.15
N ALA A 18 3.09 -2.11 -9.10
CA ALA A 18 1.87 -2.90 -9.17
C ALA A 18 0.65 -2.03 -9.50
N LEU A 19 0.54 -0.86 -8.88
CA LEU A 19 -0.56 0.09 -9.13
C LEU A 19 -0.59 0.61 -10.57
N ILE A 20 0.56 0.96 -11.14
CA ILE A 20 0.64 1.37 -12.55
C ILE A 20 0.09 0.27 -13.46
N ALA A 21 0.45 -0.99 -13.20
CA ALA A 21 -0.05 -2.11 -13.98
C ALA A 21 -1.56 -2.32 -13.78
N LEU A 22 -2.08 -2.24 -12.55
CA LEU A 22 -3.51 -2.33 -12.26
C LEU A 22 -4.33 -1.24 -12.96
N GLY A 23 -3.82 0.00 -12.98
CA GLY A 23 -4.43 1.09 -13.74
C GLY A 23 -4.47 0.81 -15.24
N GLY A 24 -3.38 0.23 -15.78
CA GLY A 24 -3.31 -0.23 -17.18
C GLY A 24 -4.32 -1.32 -17.53
N LEU A 25 -4.74 -2.13 -16.55
CA LEU A 25 -5.81 -3.14 -16.69
C LEU A 25 -7.23 -2.54 -16.57
N GLY A 26 -7.36 -1.22 -16.38
CA GLY A 26 -8.64 -0.53 -16.30
C GLY A 26 -9.24 -0.46 -14.89
N HIS A 27 -8.52 -0.92 -13.86
CA HIS A 27 -8.94 -0.73 -12.47
C HIS A 27 -8.80 0.73 -12.05
N ARG A 28 -9.59 1.13 -11.05
CA ARG A 28 -9.42 2.44 -10.42
C ARG A 28 -8.32 2.33 -9.37
N VAL A 29 -7.37 3.26 -9.41
CA VAL A 29 -6.21 3.29 -8.52
C VAL A 29 -6.13 4.64 -7.83
N VAL A 30 -5.91 4.64 -6.52
CA VAL A 30 -5.67 5.86 -5.72
C VAL A 30 -4.41 5.69 -4.89
N GLU A 31 -3.41 6.55 -5.12
CA GLU A 31 -2.20 6.64 -4.30
C GLU A 31 -2.44 7.58 -3.11
N ALA A 32 -2.81 7.00 -1.97
CA ALA A 32 -3.13 7.68 -0.73
C ALA A 32 -1.90 8.11 0.11
N ASP A 33 -0.69 7.99 -0.44
CA ASP A 33 0.54 8.60 0.11
C ASP A 33 0.90 9.93 -0.61
N GLY A 34 0.17 10.26 -1.68
CA GLY A 34 0.39 11.42 -2.53
C GLY A 34 -0.16 12.74 -1.96
N ALA A 35 0.14 13.84 -2.64
CA ALA A 35 -0.36 15.15 -2.26
C ALA A 35 -1.89 15.16 -2.17
N GLY A 36 -2.42 15.69 -1.06
CA GLY A 36 -3.86 15.73 -0.80
C GLY A 36 -4.44 14.45 -0.19
N TRP A 37 -3.67 13.40 0.05
CA TRP A 37 -4.18 12.18 0.71
C TRP A 37 -3.70 11.99 2.14
N TRP A 38 -2.96 12.97 2.67
CA TRP A 38 -2.49 12.94 4.05
C TRP A 38 -2.58 14.33 4.69
N GLU A 39 -2.66 14.33 6.00
CA GLU A 39 -2.49 15.50 6.85
C GLU A 39 -1.42 15.22 7.91
N PRO A 40 -0.61 16.23 8.28
CA PRO A 40 0.37 16.06 9.35
C PRO A 40 -0.37 16.03 10.69
N ARG A 41 -0.11 15.01 11.51
CA ARG A 41 -0.51 14.99 12.91
C ARG A 41 0.71 14.71 13.78
N PHE A 42 0.76 15.33 14.94
CA PHE A 42 1.77 15.03 15.94
C PHE A 42 1.28 13.85 16.79
N GLU A 43 1.99 12.74 16.75
CA GLU A 43 1.67 11.56 17.54
C GLU A 43 2.94 11.00 18.20
N GLY A 44 2.87 10.76 19.50
CA GLY A 44 4.04 10.38 20.29
C GLY A 44 5.08 11.49 20.35
N THR A 45 6.19 11.32 19.61
CA THR A 45 7.36 12.21 19.65
C THR A 45 7.65 12.93 18.34
N GLU A 46 6.92 12.64 17.26
CA GLU A 46 7.17 13.24 15.94
C GLU A 46 5.88 13.51 15.16
N TYR A 47 6.01 14.30 14.09
CA TYR A 47 4.94 14.47 13.11
C TYR A 47 4.98 13.32 12.11
N ASP A 48 3.84 12.70 11.86
CA ASP A 48 3.67 11.73 10.78
C ASP A 48 2.48 12.08 9.90
N ARG A 49 2.32 11.34 8.80
CA ARG A 49 1.27 11.48 7.81
C ARG A 49 0.13 10.54 8.15
N PHE A 50 -1.05 11.12 8.30
CA PHE A 50 -2.28 10.38 8.58
C PHE A 50 -3.27 10.60 7.46
N TRP A 51 -4.12 9.61 7.23
CA TRP A 51 -5.21 9.79 6.26
C TRP A 51 -6.28 10.74 6.81
N PRO A 52 -6.75 11.73 6.01
CA PRO A 52 -7.91 12.52 6.37
C PRO A 52 -9.16 11.63 6.33
N GLU A 53 -9.77 11.42 7.49
CA GLU A 53 -10.82 10.40 7.68
C GLU A 53 -12.00 10.61 6.72
N ASP A 54 -12.50 11.83 6.60
CA ASP A 54 -13.62 12.16 5.71
C ASP A 54 -13.30 11.91 4.24
N ARG A 55 -12.05 12.17 3.82
CA ARG A 55 -11.63 11.96 2.43
C ARG A 55 -11.52 10.49 2.09
N VAL A 56 -10.96 9.68 2.99
CA VAL A 56 -10.91 8.22 2.80
C VAL A 56 -12.31 7.62 2.89
N ALA A 57 -13.14 8.08 3.82
CA ALA A 57 -14.54 7.65 3.92
C ALA A 57 -15.32 7.93 2.63
N ALA A 58 -15.21 9.15 2.09
CA ALA A 58 -15.87 9.52 0.84
C ALA A 58 -15.38 8.66 -0.33
N LEU A 59 -14.07 8.45 -0.46
CA LEU A 59 -13.50 7.57 -1.48
C LEU A 59 -14.06 6.15 -1.40
N LEU A 60 -14.12 5.59 -0.19
CA LEU A 60 -14.62 4.23 0.03
C LEU A 60 -16.14 4.14 -0.06
N ALA A 61 -16.88 5.24 0.05
CA ALA A 61 -18.33 5.26 -0.16
C ALA A 61 -18.73 5.35 -1.64
N GLU A 62 -17.84 5.77 -2.54
CA GLU A 62 -18.16 5.93 -3.96
C GLU A 62 -18.58 4.61 -4.63
N GLU A 63 -19.74 4.61 -5.27
CA GLU A 63 -20.18 3.51 -6.11
C GLU A 63 -19.42 3.52 -7.46
N SER A 64 -18.99 2.34 -7.89
CA SER A 64 -18.22 2.14 -9.12
C SER A 64 -18.42 0.72 -9.62
N GLU A 65 -18.37 0.53 -10.94
CA GLU A 65 -18.34 -0.80 -11.57
C GLU A 65 -16.91 -1.39 -11.60
N ARG A 66 -15.89 -0.52 -11.44
CA ARG A 66 -14.47 -0.88 -11.44
C ARG A 66 -14.00 -1.12 -10.01
N THR A 67 -13.25 -2.20 -9.80
CA THR A 67 -12.48 -2.42 -8.56
C THR A 67 -11.62 -1.20 -8.25
N LEU A 68 -11.65 -0.78 -6.99
CA LEU A 68 -10.81 0.26 -6.43
C LEU A 68 -9.63 -0.36 -5.70
N PHE A 69 -8.41 -0.05 -6.14
CA PHE A 69 -7.18 -0.29 -5.39
C PHE A 69 -6.71 1.02 -4.77
N VAL A 70 -6.64 1.06 -3.44
CA VAL A 70 -6.05 2.17 -2.68
C VAL A 70 -4.67 1.74 -2.22
N SER A 71 -3.68 2.61 -2.36
CA SER A 71 -2.34 2.36 -1.85
C SER A 71 -1.94 3.42 -0.87
N GLY A 72 -1.53 3.00 0.32
CA GLY A 72 -0.81 3.84 1.25
C GLY A 72 -0.34 3.07 2.46
N THR A 73 0.58 3.68 3.20
CA THR A 73 1.04 3.15 4.49
C THR A 73 1.12 4.30 5.46
N VAL A 74 0.09 4.43 6.31
CA VAL A 74 0.01 5.43 7.39
C VAL A 74 -0.15 4.73 8.74
N PRO A 75 0.24 5.36 9.86
CA PRO A 75 0.18 4.72 11.18
C PRO A 75 -1.22 4.24 11.57
N ASP A 76 -2.26 5.00 11.22
CA ASP A 76 -3.64 4.74 11.59
C ASP A 76 -4.46 3.99 10.54
N GLN A 77 -3.82 3.43 9.50
CA GLN A 77 -4.51 2.73 8.40
C GLN A 77 -5.43 1.61 8.90
N GLY A 78 -5.07 0.96 10.02
CA GLY A 78 -5.86 -0.10 10.65
C GLY A 78 -7.28 0.33 11.05
N ARG A 79 -7.52 1.63 11.26
CA ARG A 79 -8.85 2.18 11.57
C ARG A 79 -9.83 2.12 10.39
N PHE A 80 -9.33 1.84 9.19
CA PHE A 80 -10.12 1.80 7.96
C PHE A 80 -10.28 0.39 7.40
N TYR A 81 -9.66 -0.62 8.00
CA TYR A 81 -9.63 -1.99 7.47
C TYR A 81 -11.03 -2.61 7.32
N ASP A 82 -11.96 -2.23 8.19
CA ASP A 82 -13.39 -2.61 8.13
C ASP A 82 -14.13 -2.08 6.89
N ARG A 83 -13.56 -1.09 6.19
CA ARG A 83 -14.13 -0.47 4.98
C ARG A 83 -13.49 -0.98 3.69
N PHE A 84 -12.51 -1.87 3.80
CA PHE A 84 -11.91 -2.57 2.67
C PHE A 84 -12.42 -4.01 2.62
N ASP A 85 -12.66 -4.50 1.41
CA ASP A 85 -12.98 -5.92 1.20
C ASP A 85 -11.71 -6.77 1.40
N ALA A 86 -10.55 -6.24 1.03
CA ALA A 86 -9.26 -6.87 1.30
C ALA A 86 -8.17 -5.88 1.70
N VAL A 87 -7.32 -6.30 2.63
CA VAL A 87 -6.11 -5.60 3.07
C VAL A 87 -4.91 -6.47 2.74
N VAL A 88 -4.06 -5.99 1.84
CA VAL A 88 -2.99 -6.75 1.19
C VAL A 88 -1.64 -6.05 1.38
N PRO A 89 -0.92 -6.29 2.48
CA PRO A 89 0.49 -5.98 2.57
C PRO A 89 1.29 -6.71 1.49
N LEU A 90 2.09 -5.94 0.76
CA LEU A 90 3.17 -6.43 -0.06
C LEU A 90 4.42 -6.56 0.80
N SER A 91 5.08 -7.72 0.77
CA SER A 91 6.30 -7.99 1.54
C SER A 91 7.46 -8.42 0.64
N ALA A 92 8.68 -8.23 1.13
CA ALA A 92 9.91 -8.81 0.57
C ALA A 92 11.00 -8.81 1.65
N PRO A 93 11.98 -9.71 1.58
CA PRO A 93 13.13 -9.68 2.48
C PRO A 93 13.88 -8.33 2.41
N GLU A 94 14.43 -7.88 3.54
CA GLU A 94 15.12 -6.58 3.67
C GLU A 94 16.17 -6.38 2.56
N GLU A 95 16.98 -7.40 2.28
CA GLU A 95 18.03 -7.33 1.27
C GLU A 95 17.48 -7.07 -0.14
N VAL A 96 16.29 -7.61 -0.44
CA VAL A 96 15.60 -7.38 -1.71
C VAL A 96 15.06 -5.96 -1.77
N VAL A 97 14.44 -5.48 -0.69
CA VAL A 97 13.91 -4.12 -0.57
C VAL A 97 15.03 -3.09 -0.75
N LEU A 98 16.12 -3.23 0.01
CA LEU A 98 17.27 -2.34 -0.05
C LEU A 98 17.96 -2.39 -1.43
N GLY A 99 18.07 -3.58 -2.04
CA GLY A 99 18.60 -3.73 -3.40
C GLY A 99 17.79 -2.96 -4.44
N ARG A 100 16.45 -3.09 -4.40
CA ARG A 100 15.53 -2.35 -5.29
C ARG A 100 15.63 -0.85 -5.10
N VAL A 101 15.65 -0.40 -3.85
CA VAL A 101 15.74 1.02 -3.51
C VAL A 101 17.08 1.62 -3.95
N ALA A 102 18.17 0.87 -3.88
CA ALA A 102 19.46 1.29 -4.42
C ALA A 102 19.45 1.41 -5.95
N ALA A 103 18.81 0.47 -6.64
CA ALA A 103 18.80 0.39 -8.11
C ALA A 103 17.82 1.35 -8.81
N ARG A 104 16.78 1.84 -8.13
CA ARG A 104 15.74 2.67 -8.78
C ARG A 104 16.29 4.01 -9.26
N ALA A 105 15.96 4.40 -10.49
CA ALA A 105 16.40 5.67 -11.08
C ALA A 105 15.49 6.85 -10.67
N GLU A 106 14.17 6.62 -10.62
CA GLU A 106 13.16 7.69 -10.62
C GLU A 106 12.85 8.29 -9.24
N HIS A 107 13.25 7.63 -8.15
CA HIS A 107 12.87 8.05 -6.80
C HIS A 107 14.09 8.11 -5.87
N GLY A 108 14.40 9.31 -5.36
CA GLY A 108 15.64 9.60 -4.60
C GLY A 108 15.69 9.04 -3.17
N PHE A 109 14.55 8.63 -2.61
CA PHE A 109 14.48 8.10 -1.24
C PHE A 109 15.25 6.77 -1.09
N GLY A 110 15.89 6.55 0.05
CA GLY A 110 16.76 5.41 0.35
C GLY A 110 18.19 5.51 -0.21
N LYS A 111 18.53 6.65 -0.84
CA LYS A 111 19.88 6.97 -1.31
C LYS A 111 20.63 7.91 -0.37
N ARG A 112 19.93 8.61 0.53
CA ARG A 112 20.55 9.51 1.51
C ARG A 112 20.88 8.74 2.81
N PRO A 113 21.87 9.23 3.57
CA PRO A 113 22.11 8.73 4.93
C PRO A 113 20.82 8.79 5.77
N GLY A 114 20.57 7.75 6.57
CA GLY A 114 19.37 7.65 7.43
C GLY A 114 18.12 7.11 6.74
N GLU A 115 17.94 7.26 5.43
CA GLU A 115 16.72 6.75 4.75
C GLU A 115 16.69 5.21 4.68
N ARG A 116 17.86 4.57 4.53
CA ARG A 116 17.96 3.11 4.62
C ARG A 116 17.66 2.59 6.02
N GLU A 117 18.07 3.35 7.03
CA GLU A 117 17.78 3.00 8.42
C GLU A 117 16.28 3.14 8.72
N LYS A 118 15.64 4.17 8.17
CA LYS A 118 14.19 4.27 8.20
C LYS A 118 13.52 3.06 7.54
N ILE A 119 13.98 2.61 6.36
CA ILE A 119 13.43 1.41 5.70
C ILE A 119 13.56 0.18 6.61
N ARG A 120 14.71 -0.03 7.26
CA ARG A 120 14.89 -1.14 8.21
C ARG A 120 13.96 -1.05 9.39
N ARG A 121 13.84 0.14 9.99
CA ARG A 121 12.92 0.39 11.09
C ARG A 121 11.48 0.11 10.67
N ASP A 122 11.05 0.65 9.54
CA ASP A 122 9.71 0.46 9.01
C ASP A 122 9.43 -1.05 8.75
N LEU A 123 10.40 -1.80 8.21
CA LEU A 123 10.29 -3.25 8.04
C LEU A 123 10.21 -4.01 9.37
N ALA A 124 10.95 -3.58 10.40
CA ALA A 124 10.97 -4.24 11.69
C ALA A 124 9.75 -3.91 12.57
N GLU A 125 9.24 -2.68 12.48
CA GLU A 125 8.25 -2.13 13.41
C GLU A 125 6.86 -1.99 12.77
N VAL A 126 6.77 -1.62 11.49
CA VAL A 126 5.49 -1.31 10.83
C VAL A 126 4.98 -2.50 10.02
N GLU A 127 5.84 -3.21 9.29
CA GLU A 127 5.40 -4.37 8.48
C GLU A 127 4.68 -5.45 9.29
N PRO A 128 5.14 -5.85 10.50
CA PRO A 128 4.43 -6.84 11.31
C PRO A 128 3.03 -6.37 11.72
N LEU A 129 2.84 -5.07 11.99
CA LEU A 129 1.53 -4.50 12.34
C LEU A 129 0.59 -4.52 11.13
N ALA A 130 1.08 -4.14 9.95
CA ALA A 130 0.30 -4.21 8.71
C ALA A 130 -0.12 -5.65 8.40
N ARG A 131 0.78 -6.62 8.63
CA ARG A 131 0.53 -8.05 8.44
C ARG A 131 -0.48 -8.61 9.45
N ALA A 132 -0.46 -8.14 10.70
CA ALA A 132 -1.35 -8.62 11.74
C ALA A 132 -2.84 -8.33 11.46
N GLY A 133 -3.14 -7.24 10.75
CA GLY A 133 -4.51 -6.90 10.34
C GLY A 133 -4.83 -7.21 8.87
N ALA A 134 -3.96 -7.96 8.19
CA ALA A 134 -4.13 -8.29 6.78
C ALA A 134 -5.20 -9.37 6.56
N THR A 135 -5.92 -9.29 5.44
CA THR A 135 -6.75 -10.41 4.98
C THR A 135 -5.96 -11.34 4.07
N HIS A 136 -5.01 -10.80 3.31
CA HIS A 136 -4.12 -11.52 2.41
C HIS A 136 -2.71 -10.94 2.50
N GLU A 137 -1.71 -11.70 2.11
CA GLU A 137 -0.34 -11.20 1.98
C GLU A 137 0.25 -11.65 0.65
N ILE A 138 1.00 -10.77 0.00
CA ILE A 138 1.72 -11.11 -1.23
C ILE A 138 3.22 -10.87 -1.04
N ASP A 139 3.99 -11.95 -1.17
CA ASP A 139 5.43 -11.88 -1.33
C ASP A 139 5.79 -11.38 -2.74
N THR A 140 6.58 -10.31 -2.78
CA THR A 140 6.92 -9.63 -4.04
C THR A 140 8.27 -10.03 -4.61
N ARG A 141 8.93 -11.09 -4.12
CA ARG A 141 10.19 -11.62 -4.71
C ARG A 141 10.00 -12.07 -6.15
N GLY A 142 8.81 -12.55 -6.50
CA GLY A 142 8.44 -12.97 -7.84
C GLY A 142 8.35 -11.81 -8.85
N PRO A 143 8.09 -12.13 -10.13
CA PRO A 143 7.78 -11.16 -11.16
C PRO A 143 6.60 -10.25 -10.79
N ARG A 144 6.67 -8.98 -11.21
CA ARG A 144 5.60 -8.01 -10.99
C ARG A 144 4.25 -8.47 -11.54
N THR A 145 4.25 -9.21 -12.65
CA THR A 145 3.03 -9.74 -13.27
C THR A 145 2.29 -10.68 -12.31
N GLU A 146 3.01 -11.57 -11.62
CA GLU A 146 2.40 -12.49 -10.64
C GLU A 146 1.81 -11.74 -9.44
N VAL A 147 2.46 -10.66 -8.98
CA VAL A 147 1.92 -9.80 -7.91
C VAL A 147 0.62 -9.14 -8.36
N VAL A 148 0.57 -8.64 -9.59
CA VAL A 148 -0.63 -8.00 -10.15
C VAL A 148 -1.75 -9.02 -10.33
N ASP A 149 -1.44 -10.20 -10.87
CA ASP A 149 -2.42 -11.27 -11.06
C ASP A 149 -3.03 -11.73 -9.73
N GLN A 150 -2.21 -11.84 -8.67
CA GLN A 150 -2.68 -12.14 -7.32
C GLN A 150 -3.60 -11.04 -6.76
N LEU A 151 -3.24 -9.76 -6.92
CA LEU A 151 -4.09 -8.64 -6.49
C LEU A 151 -5.44 -8.64 -7.21
N VAL A 152 -5.45 -8.95 -8.50
CA VAL A 152 -6.68 -9.07 -9.29
C VAL A 152 -7.51 -10.27 -8.82
N ALA A 153 -6.88 -11.42 -8.57
CA ALA A 153 -7.56 -12.62 -8.07
C ALA A 153 -8.24 -12.35 -6.72
N ILE A 154 -7.52 -11.75 -5.76
CA ILE A 154 -8.07 -11.37 -4.45
C ILE A 154 -9.29 -10.45 -4.63
N ALA A 155 -9.19 -9.44 -5.50
CA ALA A 155 -10.31 -8.53 -5.75
C ALA A 155 -11.55 -9.25 -6.34
N GLN A 156 -11.37 -10.32 -7.11
CA GLN A 156 -12.46 -11.07 -7.72
C GLN A 156 -13.27 -11.88 -6.68
N GLU A 157 -12.66 -12.31 -5.59
CA GLU A 157 -13.34 -13.03 -4.50
C GLU A 157 -14.54 -12.24 -3.94
N PHE A 158 -14.41 -10.91 -3.92
CA PHE A 158 -15.41 -9.98 -3.35
C PHE A 158 -16.37 -9.39 -4.38
N ARG A 159 -16.17 -9.64 -5.68
CA ARG A 159 -17.13 -9.20 -6.72
C ARG A 159 -18.39 -10.06 -6.79
N THR A 160 -18.33 -11.27 -6.22
CA THR A 160 -19.41 -12.28 -6.27
C THR A 160 -20.39 -12.20 -5.10
N GLN A 161 -20.22 -11.22 -4.19
CA GLN A 161 -21.09 -10.98 -3.04
C GLN A 161 -22.09 -9.83 -3.29
#